data_AF-A0AAJ0UKW3-F1
#
_entry.id   AF-A0AAJ0UKW3-F1
#
_cell.length_a   1.000
_cell.length_b   1.000
_cell.length_c   1.000
_cell.angle_alpha   90.00
_cell.angle_beta   90.00
_cell.angle_gamma   90.00
#
_symmetry.space_group_name_H-M   'P 1'
#
loop_
_entity.id
_entity.type
_entity.pdbx_description
1 polymer ?
#
loop_
_entity_poly.entity_id
_entity_poly.type
_entity_poly.pdbx_seq_one_letter_code
_entity_poly.pdbx_strand_id
1 'polypeptide(L)'
;MGENIKRLSVEASNMKTILLQNNNIDILLYLAKYNPNVTTKEIEEKFGKDSAEGLKGLMSFNLVKEENCNLTLTEEGIFQVEGLLTLAA
;
A
#
# COMPACT_ATOMS: atom_id res chain seq x y z
N MET A 1 1.22 -29.40 -6.56
CA MET A 1 0.00 -28.62 -6.20
C MET A 1 0.05 -28.04 -4.79
N GLY A 2 0.55 -28.78 -3.76
CA GLY A 2 0.66 -28.26 -2.38
C GLY A 2 1.75 -27.19 -2.13
N GLU A 3 2.81 -27.13 -2.94
CA GLU A 3 3.87 -26.11 -2.80
C GLU A 3 3.40 -24.70 -3.17
N ASN A 4 2.55 -24.56 -4.19
CA ASN A 4 1.99 -23.27 -4.60
C ASN A 4 1.05 -22.68 -3.53
N ILE A 5 0.25 -23.52 -2.87
CA ILE A 5 -0.67 -23.06 -1.81
C ILE A 5 0.11 -22.54 -0.60
N LYS A 6 1.21 -23.22 -0.24
CA LYS A 6 2.09 -22.76 0.85
C LYS A 6 2.76 -21.43 0.52
N ARG A 7 3.25 -21.24 -0.70
CA ARG A 7 3.83 -19.95 -1.15
C ARG A 7 2.81 -18.82 -1.11
N LEU A 8 1.62 -19.03 -1.68
CA LEU A 8 0.54 -18.03 -1.68
C LEU A 8 0.12 -17.64 -0.25
N SER A 9 0.08 -18.60 0.67
CA SER A 9 -0.22 -18.34 2.10
C SER A 9 0.84 -17.47 2.78
N VAL A 10 2.12 -17.71 2.49
CA VAL A 10 3.22 -16.89 3.02
C VAL A 10 3.18 -15.48 2.42
N GLU A 11 2.97 -15.35 1.11
CA GLU A 11 2.85 -14.05 0.45
C GLU A 11 1.68 -13.23 0.98
N ALA A 12 0.51 -13.84 1.18
CA ALA A 12 -0.65 -13.19 1.78
C ALA A 12 -0.40 -12.75 3.23
N SER A 13 0.30 -13.57 4.01
CA SER A 13 0.65 -13.26 5.40
C SER A 13 1.64 -12.09 5.50
N ASN A 14 2.62 -12.04 4.59
CA ASN A 14 3.58 -10.96 4.49
C ASN A 14 2.92 -9.65 4.06
N MET A 15 2.01 -9.70 3.08
CA MET A 15 1.24 -8.54 2.65
C MET A 15 0.37 -7.99 3.79
N LYS A 16 -0.33 -8.85 4.54
CA LYS A 16 -1.11 -8.42 5.71
C LYS A 16 -0.25 -7.75 6.78
N THR A 17 0.94 -8.27 7.02
CA THR A 17 1.88 -7.71 8.00
C THR A 17 2.31 -6.30 7.59
N ILE A 18 2.60 -6.09 6.31
CA ILE A 18 3.02 -4.78 5.79
C ILE A 18 1.87 -3.78 5.81
N LEU A 19 0.66 -4.18 5.43
CA LEU A 19 -0.51 -3.30 5.46
C LEU A 19 -0.79 -2.77 6.87
N LEU A 20 -0.59 -3.60 7.90
CA LEU A 20 -0.83 -3.22 9.30
C LEU A 20 0.30 -2.41 9.94
N GLN A 21 1.42 -2.19 9.25
CA GLN A 21 2.57 -1.45 9.76
C GLN A 21 2.63 -0.02 9.22
N ASN A 22 3.33 0.86 9.94
CA ASN A 22 3.78 2.18 9.47
C ASN A 22 2.69 3.06 8.80
N ASN A 23 1.45 2.96 9.27
CA ASN A 23 0.28 3.66 8.71
C ASN A 23 0.02 3.33 7.23
N ASN A 24 0.46 2.17 6.74
CA ASN A 24 0.37 1.80 5.32
C ASN A 24 -1.07 1.73 4.80
N ILE A 25 -2.01 1.26 5.61
CA ILE A 25 -3.45 1.34 5.28
C ILE A 25 -3.90 2.79 5.10
N ASP A 26 -3.50 3.69 5.99
CA ASP A 26 -3.89 5.09 5.91
C ASP A 26 -3.26 5.78 4.69
N ILE A 27 -2.01 5.43 4.36
CA ILE A 27 -1.33 5.90 3.14
C ILE A 27 -2.07 5.43 1.88
N LEU A 28 -2.48 4.15 1.83
CA LEU A 28 -3.24 3.61 0.69
C LEU A 28 -4.61 4.30 0.54
N LEU A 29 -5.33 4.50 1.65
CA LEU A 29 -6.60 5.24 1.66
C LEU A 29 -6.42 6.71 1.26
N TYR A 30 -5.32 7.33 1.69
CA TYR A 30 -4.96 8.69 1.33
C TYR A 30 -4.69 8.81 -0.17
N LEU A 31 -3.87 7.92 -0.72
CA LEU A 31 -3.59 7.85 -2.15
C LEU A 31 -4.86 7.57 -2.97
N ALA A 32 -5.78 6.74 -2.48
CA ALA A 32 -7.07 6.52 -3.15
C ALA A 32 -7.92 7.79 -3.23
N LYS A 33 -7.85 8.65 -2.20
CA LYS A 33 -8.63 9.89 -2.12
C LYS A 33 -8.02 11.04 -2.92
N TYR A 34 -6.69 11.15 -2.99
CA TYR A 34 -6.00 12.34 -3.51
C TYR A 34 -5.13 12.06 -4.76
N ASN A 35 -5.22 10.86 -5.34
CA ASN A 35 -4.52 10.51 -6.58
C ASN A 35 -4.81 11.48 -7.74
N PRO A 36 -3.86 11.76 -8.64
CA PRO A 36 -2.43 11.42 -8.63
C PRO A 36 -1.53 12.57 -8.17
N ASN A 37 -1.99 13.44 -7.26
CA ASN A 37 -1.25 14.66 -6.89
C ASN A 37 -0.44 14.54 -5.60
N VAL A 38 -0.27 13.32 -5.07
CA VAL A 38 0.41 13.11 -3.79
C VAL A 38 1.90 12.83 -4.04
N THR A 39 2.77 13.48 -3.29
CA THR A 39 4.22 13.24 -3.35
C THR A 39 4.73 12.49 -2.13
N THR A 40 5.90 11.86 -2.22
CA THR A 40 6.57 11.23 -1.07
C THR A 40 6.75 12.20 0.09
N LYS A 41 7.11 13.45 -0.22
CA LYS A 41 7.28 14.52 0.78
C LYS A 41 5.97 14.82 1.53
N GLU A 42 4.85 14.84 0.81
CA GLU A 42 3.53 15.06 1.42
C GLU A 42 3.13 13.89 2.34
N ILE A 43 3.45 12.65 1.96
CA ILE A 43 3.24 11.48 2.81
C ILE A 43 4.07 11.58 4.09
N GLU A 44 5.36 11.93 4.00
CA GLU A 44 6.23 12.11 5.17
C GLU A 44 5.73 13.24 6.10
N GLU A 45 5.24 14.34 5.53
CA GLU A 45 4.68 15.46 6.30
C GLU A 45 3.37 15.08 7.03
N LYS A 46 2.54 14.20 6.45
CA LYS A 46 1.25 13.79 7.03
C LYS A 46 1.34 12.61 7.99
N PHE A 47 2.13 11.61 7.62
CA PHE A 47 2.17 10.32 8.31
C PHE A 47 3.46 10.11 9.12
N GLY A 48 4.38 11.08 9.07
CA GLY A 48 5.65 11.07 9.80
C GLY A 48 6.80 10.48 8.97
N LYS A 49 8.04 10.70 9.42
CA LYS A 49 9.25 10.27 8.69
C LYS A 49 9.33 8.76 8.46
N ASP A 50 8.75 7.97 9.35
CA ASP A 50 8.76 6.50 9.27
C ASP A 50 7.85 5.97 8.14
N SER A 51 6.94 6.81 7.62
CA SER A 51 6.09 6.47 6.47
C SER A 51 6.88 6.27 5.17
N ALA A 52 8.11 6.79 5.08
CA ALA A 52 9.00 6.53 3.95
C ALA A 52 9.40 5.04 3.84
N GLU A 53 9.57 4.36 4.98
CA GLU A 53 9.82 2.91 5.01
C GLU A 53 8.54 2.15 4.64
N GLY A 54 7.39 2.62 5.13
CA GLY A 54 6.07 2.13 4.73
C GLY A 54 5.85 2.19 3.22
N LEU A 55 6.11 3.33 2.60
CA LEU A 55 6.03 3.54 1.15
C LEU A 55 6.93 2.59 0.36
N LYS A 56 8.18 2.38 0.80
CA LYS A 56 9.07 1.39 0.17
C LYS A 56 8.51 -0.02 0.24
N GLY A 57 7.88 -0.38 1.36
CA GLY A 57 7.14 -1.62 1.51
C GLY A 57 5.99 -1.74 0.51
N LEU A 58 5.14 -0.71 0.45
CA LEU A 58 4.01 -0.66 -0.48
C LEU A 58 4.44 -0.77 -1.96
N MET A 59 5.54 -0.12 -2.34
CA MET A 59 6.10 -0.21 -3.69
C MET A 59 6.70 -1.59 -3.97
N SER A 60 7.39 -2.20 -2.99
CA SER A 60 7.98 -3.53 -3.15
C SER A 60 6.92 -4.63 -3.36
N PHE A 61 5.70 -4.40 -2.85
CA PHE A 61 4.55 -5.29 -3.03
C PHE A 61 3.66 -4.89 -4.21
N ASN A 62 4.14 -3.99 -5.08
CA ASN A 62 3.41 -3.52 -6.25
C ASN A 62 2.02 -2.95 -5.91
N LEU A 63 1.89 -2.24 -4.78
CA LEU A 63 0.63 -1.58 -4.38
C LEU A 63 0.63 -0.08 -4.71
N VAL A 64 1.82 0.52 -4.74
CA VAL A 64 2.04 1.93 -5.06
C VAL A 64 3.15 2.01 -6.10
N LYS A 65 3.02 2.93 -7.05
CA LYS A 65 4.08 3.27 -7.99
C LYS A 65 4.31 4.77 -7.99
N GLU A 66 5.52 5.18 -8.38
CA GLU A 66 5.88 6.58 -8.54
C GLU A 66 5.99 6.91 -10.03
N GLU A 67 5.21 7.89 -10.49
CA GLU A 67 5.23 8.40 -11.86
C GLU A 67 5.35 9.94 -11.82
N ASN A 68 6.35 10.49 -12.50
CA ASN A 68 6.59 11.95 -12.55
C ASN A 68 6.66 12.62 -11.17
N CYS A 69 7.33 11.99 -10.20
CA CYS A 69 7.45 12.43 -8.80
C CYS A 69 6.14 12.40 -7.99
N ASN A 70 5.08 11.81 -8.55
CA ASN A 70 3.81 11.59 -7.87
C ASN A 70 3.60 10.12 -7.57
N LEU A 71 3.01 9.84 -6.41
CA LEU A 71 2.61 8.53 -5.96
C LEU A 71 1.21 8.23 -6.47
N THR A 72 1.05 7.06 -7.08
CA THR A 72 -0.24 6.55 -7.55
C THR A 72 -0.42 5.09 -7.15
N LEU A 73 -1.68 4.66 -7.06
CA LEU A 73 -1.98 3.26 -6.77
C LEU A 73 -1.81 2.44 -8.04
N THR A 74 -1.31 1.22 -7.89
CA THR A 74 -1.38 0.20 -8.94
C THR A 74 -2.77 -0.44 -8.96
N GLU A 75 -3.03 -1.29 -9.94
CA GLU A 75 -4.28 -2.08 -9.98
C GLU A 75 -4.41 -2.95 -8.73
N GLU A 76 -3.32 -3.57 -8.27
CA GLU A 76 -3.28 -4.34 -7.03
C GLU A 76 -3.52 -3.46 -5.80
N GLY A 77 -2.95 -2.25 -5.77
CA GLY A 77 -3.21 -1.28 -4.71
C GLY A 77 -4.68 -0.88 -4.62
N ILE A 78 -5.32 -0.61 -5.76
CA ILE A 78 -6.74 -0.31 -5.84
C ILE A 78 -7.57 -1.48 -5.32
N PHE A 79 -7.29 -2.71 -5.79
CA PHE A 79 -7.99 -3.91 -5.35
C PHE A 79 -7.92 -4.10 -3.82
N GLN A 80 -6.73 -3.89 -3.21
CA GLN A 80 -6.59 -3.97 -1.76
C GLN A 80 -7.40 -2.87 -1.03
N VAL A 81 -7.39 -1.63 -1.54
CA VAL A 81 -8.18 -0.53 -0.98
C VAL A 81 -9.68 -0.84 -1.06
N GLU A 82 -10.18 -1.33 -2.19
CA GLU A 82 -11.59 -1.72 -2.34
C GLU A 82 -11.98 -2.84 -1.36
N GLY A 83 -11.10 -3.83 -1.16
CA GLY A 83 -11.28 -4.86 -0.15
C GLY A 83 -11.39 -4.30 1.27
N LEU A 84 -10.53 -3.33 1.62
CA LEU A 84 -10.57 -2.65 2.92
C LEU A 84 -11.85 -1.84 3.12
N LEU A 85 -12.29 -1.09 2.10
CA LEU A 85 -13.51 -0.30 2.15
C LEU A 85 -14.77 -1.17 2.28
N THR A 86 -14.78 -2.34 1.63
CA THR A 86 -15.89 -3.29 1.69
C THR A 86 -16.04 -3.91 3.09
N LEU A 87 -14.94 -4.11 3.81
CA LEU A 87 -14.95 -4.65 5.19
C LEU A 87 -15.35 -3.61 6.24
N ALA A 88 -15.21 -2.32 5.93
CA ALA A 88 -15.55 -1.22 6.82
C ALA A 88 -17.00 -0.70 6.65
N ALA A 89 -17.69 -1.13 5.59
CA ALA A 89 -19.09 -0.82 5.28
C ALA A 89 -20.07 -1.80 5.93
#